data_AF-A0A3D8P2P7-F1
#
_entry.id   AF-A0A3D8P2P7-F1
#
_cell.length_a   1.000
_cell.length_b   1.000
_cell.length_c   1.000
_cell.angle_alpha   90.00
_cell.angle_beta   90.00
_cell.angle_gamma   90.00
#
_symmetry.space_group_name_H-M   'P 1'
#
loop_
_entity.id
_entity.type
_entity.pdbx_description
1 polymer ?
#
loop_
_entity_poly.entity_id
_entity_poly.type
_entity_poly.pdbx_seq_one_letter_code
_entity_poly.pdbx_strand_id
1 'polypeptide(L)'
;MLCLLAVEEEVARVVRANLERAFPSWRFETATSAVELKEWAGRNVDILVLSRFLPGEDPVRLLKRLRELFPVSHVVLLAGAESDAQRAYVRAARDLGFGSIVTGRLPGTNRTIVGLKAGSQNQPFMKVGAFSVA
;
A
#
# COMPACT_ATOMS: atom_id res chain seq x y z
N MET A 1 -4.97 11.44 -11.81
CA MET A 1 -4.23 10.96 -10.63
C MET A 1 -3.69 9.58 -10.94
N LEU A 2 -2.39 9.36 -10.77
CA LEU A 2 -1.69 8.10 -11.00
C LEU A 2 -1.39 7.40 -9.67
N CYS A 3 -1.92 6.19 -9.51
CA CYS A 3 -1.68 5.33 -8.36
C CYS A 3 -0.83 4.12 -8.78
N LEU A 4 0.35 3.96 -8.19
CA LEU A 4 1.20 2.80 -8.38
C LEU A 4 0.98 1.80 -7.24
N LEU A 5 0.64 0.57 -7.60
CA LEU A 5 0.45 -0.56 -6.69
C LEU A 5 1.70 -1.43 -6.69
N ALA A 6 2.58 -1.22 -5.73
CA ALA A 6 3.77 -2.02 -5.48
C ALA A 6 3.44 -3.17 -4.52
N VAL A 7 2.77 -4.19 -5.02
CA VAL A 7 2.25 -5.33 -4.24
C VAL A 7 2.39 -6.64 -5.03
N GLU A 8 2.26 -7.78 -4.35
CA GLU A 8 2.30 -9.10 -5.00
C GLU A 8 1.20 -9.24 -6.06
N GLU A 9 1.45 -9.99 -7.13
CA GLU A 9 0.57 -10.05 -8.30
C GLU A 9 -0.89 -10.42 -7.97
N GLU A 10 -1.09 -11.39 -7.08
CA GLU A 10 -2.44 -11.81 -6.65
C GLU A 10 -3.19 -10.70 -5.92
N VAL A 11 -2.48 -9.95 -5.06
CA VAL A 11 -3.03 -8.82 -4.30
C VAL A 11 -3.28 -7.64 -5.25
N ALA A 12 -2.38 -7.41 -6.20
CA ALA A 12 -2.46 -6.32 -7.18
C ALA A 12 -3.78 -6.39 -7.95
N ARG A 13 -4.15 -7.58 -8.44
CA ARG A 13 -5.39 -7.80 -9.19
C ARG A 13 -6.64 -7.41 -8.39
N VAL A 14 -6.72 -7.85 -7.13
CA VAL A 14 -7.89 -7.59 -6.26
C VAL A 14 -7.96 -6.13 -5.85
N VAL A 15 -6.84 -5.55 -5.41
CA VAL A 15 -6.76 -4.15 -4.98
C VAL A 15 -7.06 -3.22 -6.14
N ARG A 16 -6.48 -3.46 -7.32
CA ARG A 16 -6.74 -2.69 -8.53
C ARG A 16 -8.20 -2.70 -8.92
N ALA A 17 -8.82 -3.88 -9.01
CA ALA A 17 -10.23 -3.99 -9.40
C ALA A 17 -11.18 -3.24 -8.43
N ASN A 18 -10.85 -3.22 -7.14
CA ASN A 18 -11.63 -2.46 -6.15
C ASN A 18 -11.41 -0.95 -6.26
N LEU A 19 -10.16 -0.52 -6.49
CA LEU A 19 -9.82 0.90 -6.62
C LEU A 19 -10.34 1.49 -7.94
N GLU A 20 -10.31 0.75 -9.05
CA GLU A 20 -10.88 1.18 -10.33
C GLU A 20 -12.39 1.42 -10.23
N ARG A 21 -13.10 0.59 -9.45
CA ARG A 21 -14.53 0.79 -9.17
C ARG A 21 -14.79 2.01 -8.30
N ALA A 22 -13.95 2.24 -7.28
CA ALA A 22 -14.12 3.36 -6.34
C ALA A 22 -13.68 4.71 -6.95
N PHE A 23 -12.69 4.69 -7.83
CA PHE A 23 -12.05 5.88 -8.41
C PHE A 23 -11.88 5.72 -9.93
N PRO A 24 -12.98 5.77 -10.71
CA PRO A 24 -12.94 5.50 -12.15
C PRO A 24 -12.15 6.53 -12.96
N SER A 25 -11.88 7.71 -12.40
CA SER A 25 -11.08 8.77 -13.04
C SER A 25 -9.58 8.66 -12.78
N TRP A 26 -9.14 7.69 -11.98
CA TRP A 26 -7.73 7.48 -11.65
C TRP A 26 -7.09 6.48 -12.61
N ARG A 27 -5.77 6.60 -12.78
CA ARG A 27 -4.95 5.62 -13.50
C ARG A 27 -4.24 4.73 -12.49
N PHE A 28 -4.28 3.43 -12.72
CA PHE A 28 -3.69 2.44 -11.83
C PHE A 28 -2.63 1.65 -12.59
N GLU A 29 -1.43 1.63 -12.03
CA GLU A 29 -0.28 0.87 -12.52
C GLU A 29 0.16 -0.10 -11.43
N THR A 30 0.85 -1.17 -11.81
CA THR A 30 1.30 -2.21 -10.89
C THR A 30 2.79 -2.44 -11.03
N ALA A 31 3.47 -2.63 -9.91
CA ALA A 31 4.83 -3.12 -9.82
C ALA A 31 4.83 -4.34 -8.90
N THR A 32 5.09 -5.52 -9.44
CA THR A 32 4.99 -6.77 -8.69
C THR A 32 6.30 -7.19 -8.02
N SER A 33 7.37 -6.42 -8.25
CA SER A 33 8.69 -6.64 -7.66
C SER A 33 9.36 -5.31 -7.29
N ALA A 34 10.34 -5.38 -6.38
CA ALA A 34 11.19 -4.23 -6.05
C ALA A 34 12.04 -3.75 -7.25
N VAL A 35 12.27 -4.61 -8.25
CA VAL A 35 12.96 -4.25 -9.49
C VAL A 35 12.04 -3.38 -10.35
N GLU A 36 10.83 -3.86 -10.63
CA GLU A 36 9.82 -3.08 -11.37
C GLU A 36 9.53 -1.74 -10.68
N LEU A 37 9.41 -1.72 -9.35
CA LEU A 37 9.18 -0.49 -8.60
C LEU A 37 10.27 0.57 -8.87
N LYS A 38 11.52 0.16 -9.05
CA LYS A 38 12.63 1.08 -9.35
C LYS A 38 12.55 1.66 -10.76
N GLU A 39 11.94 0.96 -11.71
CA GLU A 39 11.72 1.48 -13.07
C GLU A 39 10.72 2.65 -13.09
N TRP A 40 9.91 2.77 -12.03
CA TRP A 40 9.00 3.89 -11.81
C TRP A 40 9.66 5.07 -11.07
N ALA A 41 10.90 4.92 -10.60
CA ALA A 41 11.60 5.99 -9.90
C ALA A 41 11.72 7.24 -10.79
N GLY A 42 11.50 8.42 -10.20
CA GLY A 42 11.52 9.69 -10.93
C GLY A 42 10.32 9.94 -11.84
N ARG A 43 9.35 9.02 -11.93
CA ARG A 43 8.05 9.29 -12.56
C ARG A 43 7.12 10.02 -11.60
N ASN A 44 6.21 10.83 -12.14
CA ASN A 44 5.20 11.54 -11.36
C ASN A 44 4.09 10.58 -10.91
N VAL A 45 4.34 9.83 -9.85
CA VAL A 45 3.36 9.00 -9.15
C VAL A 45 2.72 9.82 -8.04
N ASP A 46 1.39 9.96 -8.05
CA ASP A 46 0.68 10.73 -7.02
C ASP A 46 0.55 9.91 -5.73
N ILE A 47 0.18 8.63 -5.86
CA ILE A 47 0.00 7.70 -4.75
C ILE A 47 0.82 6.44 -5.02
N LEU A 48 1.60 6.02 -4.03
CA LEU A 48 2.33 4.76 -4.05
C LEU A 48 1.81 3.86 -2.92
N VAL A 49 1.20 2.74 -3.28
CA VAL A 49 0.81 1.70 -2.33
C VAL A 49 1.91 0.66 -2.31
N LEU A 50 2.51 0.40 -1.15
CA LEU A 50 3.62 -0.53 -1.01
C LEU A 50 3.28 -1.68 -0.06
N SER A 51 3.45 -2.92 -0.53
CA SER A 51 3.37 -4.12 0.31
C SER A 51 4.69 -4.40 1.03
N ARG A 52 4.59 -4.76 2.31
CA ARG A 52 5.70 -5.33 3.09
C ARG A 52 6.24 -6.64 2.50
N PHE A 53 5.42 -7.34 1.72
CA PHE A 53 5.73 -8.63 1.14
C PHE A 53 6.18 -8.53 -0.32
N LEU A 54 6.44 -7.32 -0.83
CA LEU A 54 6.93 -7.12 -2.18
C LEU A 54 8.25 -7.88 -2.39
N PRO A 55 8.32 -8.80 -3.38
CA PRO A 55 9.52 -9.62 -3.59
C PRO A 55 10.68 -8.79 -4.17
N GLY A 56 11.90 -9.22 -3.88
CA GLY A 56 13.14 -8.71 -4.49
C GLY A 56 13.98 -7.78 -3.62
N GLU A 57 13.46 -7.23 -2.52
CA GLU A 57 14.26 -6.45 -1.57
C GLU A 57 13.72 -6.58 -0.15
N ASP A 58 14.59 -6.39 0.85
CA ASP A 58 14.16 -6.30 2.25
C ASP A 58 13.22 -5.08 2.43
N PRO A 59 12.05 -5.26 3.06
CA PRO A 59 11.04 -4.21 3.13
C PRO A 59 11.50 -2.98 3.92
N VAL A 60 12.37 -3.14 4.94
CA VAL A 60 12.90 -2.01 5.72
C VAL A 60 13.96 -1.25 4.92
N ARG A 61 14.82 -1.95 4.17
CA ARG A 61 15.75 -1.32 3.24
C ARG A 61 15.02 -0.55 2.14
N LEU A 62 13.96 -1.12 1.59
CA LEU A 62 13.14 -0.48 0.58
C LEU A 62 12.52 0.82 1.11
N LEU A 63 11.94 0.80 2.32
CA LEU A 63 11.39 2.00 2.98
C LEU A 63 12.39 3.16 3.08
N LYS A 64 13.66 2.88 3.35
CA LYS A 64 14.70 3.91 3.44
C LYS A 64 14.95 4.59 2.10
N ARG A 65 14.88 3.84 1.00
CA ARG A 65 15.09 4.35 -0.37
C ARG A 65 13.86 5.00 -0.96
N LEU A 66 12.67 4.70 -0.42
CA LEU A 66 11.40 5.15 -0.98
C LEU A 66 11.28 6.67 -1.11
N ARG A 67 11.78 7.42 -0.12
CA ARG A 67 11.77 8.88 -0.16
C ARG A 67 12.68 9.45 -1.25
N GLU A 68 13.73 8.74 -1.62
CA GLU A 68 14.64 9.15 -2.69
C GLU A 68 14.01 8.84 -4.06
N LEU A 69 13.35 7.68 -4.20
CA LEU A 69 12.73 7.24 -5.45
C LEU A 69 11.43 8.01 -5.77
N PHE A 70 10.69 8.39 -4.73
CA PHE A 70 9.35 8.99 -4.82
C PHE A 70 9.18 10.16 -3.83
N PRO A 71 9.92 11.27 -4.03
CA PRO A 71 9.96 12.36 -3.06
C PRO A 71 8.63 13.14 -2.94
N VAL A 72 7.80 13.12 -3.98
CA VAL A 72 6.54 13.87 -4.05
C VAL A 72 5.29 12.99 -3.90
N SER A 73 5.45 11.67 -3.86
CA SER A 73 4.33 10.73 -3.83
C SER A 73 3.76 10.56 -2.43
N HIS A 74 2.44 10.43 -2.33
CA HIS A 74 1.80 9.99 -1.11
C HIS A 74 1.96 8.48 -0.95
N VAL A 75 2.76 8.06 0.04
CA VAL A 75 3.07 6.64 0.27
C VAL A 75 2.09 6.03 1.27
N VAL A 76 1.41 4.95 0.87
CA VAL A 76 0.53 4.11 1.68
C VAL A 76 1.17 2.75 1.87
N LEU A 77 1.44 2.36 3.12
CA LEU A 77 2.13 1.10 3.42
C LEU A 77 1.14 0.02 3.81
N LEU A 78 1.21 -1.15 3.20
CA LEU A 78 0.44 -2.35 3.54
C LEU A 78 1.31 -3.27 4.40
N ALA A 79 1.06 -3.26 5.70
CA ALA A 79 1.87 -4.00 6.67
C ALA A 79 1.41 -5.45 6.90
N GLY A 80 0.18 -5.79 6.49
CA GLY A 80 -0.39 -7.12 6.66
C GLY A 80 -0.90 -7.41 8.07
N ALA A 81 -1.08 -8.71 8.35
CA ALA A 81 -1.56 -9.21 9.63
C ALA A 81 -0.55 -8.98 10.76
N GLU A 82 -1.04 -8.92 12.00
CA GLU A 82 -0.22 -8.69 13.17
C GLU A 82 0.83 -9.79 13.35
N SER A 83 2.09 -9.37 13.44
CA SER A 83 3.24 -10.22 13.68
C SER A 83 4.40 -9.37 14.19
N ASP A 84 5.40 -9.99 14.81
CA ASP A 84 6.60 -9.29 15.28
C ASP A 84 7.29 -8.52 14.14
N ALA A 85 7.33 -9.16 12.97
CA ALA A 85 7.90 -8.57 11.77
C ALA A 85 7.04 -7.40 11.25
N GLN A 86 5.72 -7.47 11.35
CA GLN A 86 4.81 -6.36 11.04
C GLN A 86 5.03 -5.19 12.02
N ARG A 87 5.16 -5.44 13.33
CA ARG A 87 5.42 -4.39 14.32
C ARG A 87 6.77 -3.72 14.08
N ALA A 88 7.81 -4.49 13.75
CA ALA A 88 9.11 -3.96 13.38
C ALA A 88 9.04 -3.07 12.12
N TYR A 89 8.29 -3.51 11.11
CA TYR A 89 8.08 -2.73 9.88
C TYR A 89 7.31 -1.43 10.13
N VAL A 90 6.21 -1.48 10.90
CA VAL A 90 5.44 -0.27 11.27
C VAL A 90 6.29 0.69 12.09
N ARG A 91 7.11 0.18 13.02
CA ARG A 91 8.04 1.01 13.77
C ARG A 91 9.05 1.70 12.85
N ALA A 92 9.71 0.94 11.97
CA ALA A 92 10.65 1.50 11.01
C ALA A 92 9.99 2.55 10.09
N ALA A 93 8.76 2.29 9.63
CA ALA A 93 8.00 3.23 8.83
C ALA A 93 7.71 4.54 9.59
N ARG A 94 7.30 4.44 10.86
CA ARG A 94 7.04 5.62 11.71
C ARG A 94 8.32 6.41 12.00
N ASP A 95 9.42 5.72 12.28
CA ASP A 95 10.73 6.33 12.52
C ASP A 95 11.22 7.09 11.27
N LEU A 96 10.87 6.59 10.08
CA LEU A 96 11.11 7.26 8.80
C LEU A 96 10.06 8.31 8.43
N GLY A 97 9.06 8.55 9.28
CA GLY A 97 8.04 9.58 9.10
C GLY A 97 6.93 9.24 8.10
N PHE A 98 6.66 7.95 7.84
CA PHE A 98 5.48 7.53 7.09
C PHE A 98 4.24 7.51 8.00
N GLY A 99 3.21 8.27 7.63
CA GLY A 99 1.96 8.38 8.40
C GLY A 99 0.83 7.45 7.95
N SER A 100 0.80 7.10 6.66
CA SER A 100 -0.28 6.30 6.06
C SER A 100 0.07 4.81 6.07
N ILE A 101 -0.27 4.12 7.16
CA ILE A 101 0.02 2.68 7.33
C ILE A 101 -1.28 1.90 7.50
N VAL A 102 -1.55 0.99 6.56
CA VAL A 102 -2.67 0.06 6.57
C VAL A 102 -2.22 -1.25 7.24
N THR A 103 -2.93 -1.64 8.29
CA THR A 103 -2.70 -2.88 9.03
C THR A 103 -3.95 -3.75 8.97
N GLY A 104 -3.80 -5.07 9.07
CA GLY A 104 -4.89 -6.04 8.99
C GLY A 104 -4.70 -7.10 7.90
N ARG A 105 -5.64 -8.03 7.78
CA ARG A 105 -5.61 -9.06 6.72
C ARG A 105 -5.80 -8.39 5.38
N LEU A 106 -4.78 -8.33 4.54
CA LEU A 106 -4.88 -7.73 3.21
C LEU A 106 -5.72 -8.62 2.28
N PRO A 107 -6.49 -8.04 1.35
CA PRO A 107 -7.29 -8.81 0.42
C PRO A 107 -6.37 -9.65 -0.48
N GLY A 108 -6.53 -10.97 -0.46
CA GLY A 108 -5.72 -11.92 -1.23
C GLY A 108 -5.11 -13.02 -0.37
N THR A 109 -4.79 -12.75 0.90
CA THR A 109 -4.28 -13.78 1.82
C THR A 109 -5.47 -14.49 2.47
N ASN A 110 -5.92 -15.61 1.87
CA ASN A 110 -7.01 -16.51 2.28
C ASN A 110 -8.02 -16.00 3.35
N ARG A 111 -9.25 -15.73 2.88
CA ARG A 111 -10.46 -15.34 3.66
C ARG A 111 -10.29 -14.09 4.54
N THR A 112 -10.39 -12.89 3.94
CA THR A 112 -11.16 -11.71 4.41
C THR A 112 -11.01 -10.58 3.38
N ILE A 113 -12.11 -9.92 3.00
CA ILE A 113 -12.12 -8.73 2.13
C ILE A 113 -11.93 -7.49 3.01
N VAL A 114 -10.86 -6.73 2.81
CA VAL A 114 -10.75 -5.38 3.42
C VAL A 114 -11.59 -4.42 2.59
N GLY A 115 -12.67 -3.92 3.17
CA GLY A 115 -13.41 -2.81 2.61
C GLY A 115 -12.61 -1.52 2.79
N LEU A 116 -11.94 -1.06 1.72
CA LEU A 116 -11.48 0.32 1.62
C LEU A 116 -12.72 1.20 1.42
N LYS A 117 -13.33 1.67 2.51
CA LYS A 117 -14.43 2.63 2.42
C LYS A 117 -13.83 4.02 2.16
N ALA A 118 -14.11 4.59 1.00
CA ALA A 118 -13.88 6.00 0.73
C ALA A 118 -14.81 6.82 1.64
N GLY A 119 -14.29 7.31 2.77
CA GLY A 119 -15.01 8.22 3.64
C GLY A 119 -15.13 9.58 2.98
N SER A 120 -16.35 9.93 2.56
CA SER A 120 -16.70 11.28 2.13
C SER A 120 -16.87 12.19 3.36
N GLN A 121 -16.17 13.33 3.29
CA GLN A 121 -16.34 14.59 4.04
C GLN A 121 -15.88 14.68 5.51
N ASN A 122 -14.93 15.60 5.69
CA ASN A 122 -14.50 16.30 6.89
C ASN A 122 -13.76 15.51 8.00
N GLN A 123 -12.42 15.67 7.97
CA GLN A 123 -11.36 15.31 8.94
C GLN A 123 -10.46 14.09 8.62
N PRO A 124 -9.13 14.17 8.90
CA PRO A 124 -8.10 13.41 8.19
C PRO A 124 -7.72 12.14 8.95
N PHE A 125 -8.65 11.19 9.07
CA PHE A 125 -8.31 9.88 9.64
C PHE A 125 -9.03 8.77 8.87
N MET A 126 -8.27 8.02 8.06
CA MET A 126 -8.70 6.74 7.50
C MET A 126 -8.98 5.76 8.65
N LYS A 127 -10.25 5.56 9.00
CA LYS A 127 -10.68 4.48 9.90
C LYS A 127 -10.82 3.19 9.09
N VAL A 128 -10.00 2.19 9.44
CA VAL A 128 -10.14 0.81 8.95
C VAL A 128 -11.22 0.12 9.80
N GLY A 129 -12.37 -0.19 9.19
CA GLY A 129 -13.44 -0.95 9.82
C GLY A 129 -13.31 -2.43 9.50
N ALA A 130 -13.18 -3.28 10.52
CA ALA A 130 -13.27 -4.73 10.37
C ALA A 130 -14.74 -5.16 10.27
N PHE A 131 -15.10 -5.92 9.23
CA PHE A 131 -16.39 -6.61 9.15
C PHE A 131 -16.20 -8.08 9.49
N SER A 132 -16.98 -8.56 10.46
CA SER A 132 -17.19 -9.98 10.75
C SER A 132 -18.51 -10.37 10.10
N VAL A 133 -18.51 -11.42 9.27
CA VAL A 133 -19.73 -12.00 8.72
C VAL A 133 -20.05 -13.23 9.57
N ALA A 134 -21.21 -13.19 10.22
CA ALA A 134 -21.83 -14.31 10.91
C ALA A 134 -22.35 -15.35 9.93
#